data_AF-A0A959IC12-F1
#
_entry.id   AF-A0A959IC12-F1
#
_cell.length_a   1.000
_cell.length_b   1.000
_cell.length_c   1.000
_cell.angle_alpha   90.00
_cell.angle_beta   90.00
_cell.angle_gamma   90.00
#
_symmetry.space_group_name_H-M   'P 1'
#
loop_
_entity.id
_entity.type
_entity.pdbx_description
1 polymer ?
#
loop_
_entity_poly.entity_id
_entity_poly.type
_entity_poly.pdbx_seq_one_letter_code
_entity_poly.pdbx_strand_id
1 'polypeptide(L)' 'KVTGQCVKVNPMIMNRNWVHLRDGSVSDHDLTVTTDANIPLGAVVSLEGRIALNKDFGAGYKYDLIMEDAVLK' A
#
# COMPACT_ATOMS: atom_id res chain seq x y z
N LYS A 1 -2.70 11.04 -4.91
CA LYS A 1 -3.65 10.00 -5.36
C LYS A 1 -2.93 9.02 -6.28
N VAL A 2 -3.08 7.71 -6.06
CA VAL A 2 -2.59 6.61 -6.93
C VAL A 2 -3.75 5.67 -7.20
N THR A 3 -3.87 5.18 -8.44
CA THR A 3 -4.88 4.20 -8.84
C THR A 3 -4.18 2.92 -9.23
N GLY A 4 -4.64 1.78 -8.71
CA GLY A 4 -4.06 0.48 -9.06
C GLY A 4 -4.92 -0.68 -8.62
N GLN A 5 -4.56 -1.87 -9.09
CA GLN A 5 -5.15 -3.13 -8.64
C GLN A 5 -4.48 -3.60 -7.35
N CYS A 6 -5.28 -4.01 -6.38
CA CYS A 6 -4.84 -4.67 -5.18
C CYS A 6 -4.36 -6.10 -5.49
N VAL A 7 -3.05 -6.34 -5.41
CA VAL A 7 -2.44 -7.64 -5.73
C VAL A 7 -2.07 -8.46 -4.48
N LYS A 8 -2.03 -7.82 -3.32
CA LYS A 8 -1.79 -8.49 -2.02
C LYS A 8 -2.35 -7.64 -0.88
N VAL A 9 -2.88 -8.32 0.15
CA VAL A 9 -3.37 -7.69 1.37
C VAL A 9 -2.87 -8.48 2.58
N ASN A 10 -2.27 -7.78 3.54
CA ASN A 10 -1.95 -8.30 4.86
C ASN A 10 -2.70 -7.44 5.90
N PRO A 11 -3.86 -7.89 6.39
CA PRO A 11 -4.66 -7.11 7.31
C PRO A 11 -4.09 -7.14 8.74
N MET A 12 -4.43 -6.11 9.54
CA MET A 12 -4.17 -6.04 10.98
C MET A 12 -2.69 -6.11 11.42
N ILE A 13 -1.76 -5.69 10.57
CA ILE A 13 -0.33 -5.54 10.95
C ILE A 13 -0.14 -4.11 11.47
N MET A 14 0.34 -3.99 12.72
CA MET A 14 0.48 -2.71 13.41
C MET A 14 -0.82 -1.89 13.40
N ASN A 15 -1.96 -2.57 13.60
CA ASN A 15 -3.29 -1.97 13.64
C ASN A 15 -3.74 -1.31 12.32
N ARG A 16 -3.16 -1.73 11.19
CA ARG A 16 -3.44 -1.21 9.84
C ARG A 16 -3.52 -2.36 8.83
N ASN A 17 -4.16 -2.13 7.69
CA ASN A 17 -4.11 -3.03 6.54
C ASN A 17 -2.98 -2.62 5.61
N TRP A 18 -2.18 -3.61 5.22
CA TRP A 18 -1.06 -3.42 4.29
C TRP A 18 -1.44 -3.95 2.93
N VAL A 19 -1.50 -3.07 1.94
CA VAL A 19 -2.00 -3.35 0.61
C VAL A 19 -0.88 -3.09 -0.39
N HIS A 20 -0.69 -4.03 -1.31
CA HIS A 20 0.19 -3.84 -2.45
C HIS A 20 -0.65 -3.46 -3.67
N LEU A 21 -0.41 -2.27 -4.21
CA LEU A 21 -1.08 -1.77 -5.41
C LEU A 21 -0.17 -1.85 -6.63
N ARG A 22 -0.71 -2.33 -7.75
CA ARG A 22 -0.06 -2.33 -9.05
C ARG A 22 -0.86 -1.49 -10.04
N ASP A 23 -0.23 -0.46 -10.61
CA ASP A 23 -0.86 0.42 -11.60
C ASP A 23 -0.56 0.00 -13.06
N GLY A 24 0.32 -0.99 -13.24
CA GLY A 24 0.73 -1.51 -14.55
C GLY A 24 1.83 -0.70 -15.24
N SER A 25 2.35 0.37 -14.61
CA SER A 25 3.41 1.21 -15.17
C SER A 25 4.77 0.52 -15.18
N VAL A 26 5.04 -0.33 -14.19
CA VAL A 26 6.28 -1.11 -14.10
C VAL A 26 5.95 -2.57 -13.78
N SER A 27 6.43 -3.47 -14.64
CA SER A 27 6.25 -4.92 -14.44
C SER A 27 6.90 -5.35 -13.13
N ASP A 28 6.19 -6.18 -12.36
CA ASP A 28 6.64 -6.74 -11.08
C ASP A 28 6.97 -5.77 -9.94
N HIS A 29 6.64 -4.48 -10.08
CA HIS A 29 6.65 -3.57 -8.95
C HIS A 29 5.24 -3.37 -8.39
N ASP A 30 5.18 -3.22 -7.08
CA ASP A 30 3.99 -2.78 -6.39
C ASP A 30 4.33 -1.64 -5.42
N LEU A 31 3.36 -0.77 -5.19
CA LEU A 31 3.42 0.24 -4.15
C LEU A 31 2.81 -0.35 -2.89
N THR A 32 3.60 -0.44 -1.83
CA THR A 32 3.08 -0.77 -0.50
C THR A 32 2.32 0.44 0.05
N VAL A 33 1.11 0.19 0.54
CA VAL A 33 0.19 1.18 1.09
C VAL A 33 -0.34 0.70 2.42
N THR A 34 -0.38 1.56 3.43
CA THR A 34 -1.12 1.29 4.67
C THR A 34 -2.44 2.05 4.68
N THR A 35 -3.51 1.41 5.14
CA THR A 35 -4.86 1.97 5.19
C THR A 35 -5.71 1.29 6.25
N ASP A 36 -6.75 1.96 6.76
CA ASP A 36 -7.78 1.35 7.59
C ASP A 36 -8.93 0.75 6.75
N ALA A 37 -8.96 1.03 5.44
CA ALA A 37 -9.97 0.51 4.53
C ALA A 37 -9.80 -1.00 4.35
N ASN A 38 -10.93 -1.70 4.23
CA ASN A 38 -10.93 -3.11 3.83
C ASN A 38 -10.97 -3.20 2.31
N ILE A 39 -9.84 -3.51 1.69
CA ILE A 39 -9.68 -3.56 0.24
C ILE A 39 -9.62 -5.03 -0.19
N PRO A 40 -10.56 -5.51 -1.03
CA PRO A 40 -10.54 -6.88 -1.49
C PRO A 40 -9.40 -7.11 -2.49
N LEU A 41 -8.82 -8.31 -2.45
CA LEU A 41 -7.85 -8.76 -3.44
C LEU A 41 -8.45 -8.67 -4.85
N GLY A 42 -7.69 -8.16 -5.81
CA GLY A 42 -8.09 -7.98 -7.21
C GLY A 42 -8.88 -6.70 -7.49
N ALA A 43 -9.29 -5.94 -6.47
CA ALA A 43 -10.03 -4.69 -6.66
C ALA A 43 -9.14 -3.59 -7.26
N VAL A 44 -9.68 -2.80 -8.18
CA VAL A 44 -9.05 -1.58 -8.68
C VAL A 44 -9.55 -0.40 -7.85
N VAL A 45 -8.65 0.28 -7.18
CA VAL A 45 -8.98 1.35 -6.22
C VAL A 45 -8.11 2.58 -6.43
N SER A 46 -8.65 3.73 -6.06
CA SER A 46 -7.89 4.97 -5.92
C SER A 46 -7.61 5.24 -4.44
N LEU A 47 -6.33 5.37 -4.09
CA LEU A 47 -5.89 5.70 -2.73
C LEU A 47 -5.13 7.02 -2.68
N GLU A 48 -5.31 7.74 -1.59
CA GLU A 48 -4.55 8.95 -1.29
C GLU A 48 -4.08 8.91 0.16
N GLY A 49 -2.78 9.12 0.35
CA GLY A 49 -2.13 9.09 1.65
C GLY A 49 -0.78 9.80 1.59
N ARG A 50 -0.03 9.74 2.68
CA ARG A 50 1.28 10.38 2.80
C ARG A 50 2.35 9.52 2.19
N ILE A 51 3.14 10.06 1.27
CA ILE A 51 4.34 9.37 0.78
C ILE A 51 5.48 9.50 1.81
N ALA A 52 6.09 8.37 2.16
CA ALA A 52 7.30 8.29 2.96
C ALA A 52 8.39 7.54 2.18
N LEU A 53 9.63 8.01 2.35
CA LEU A 53 10.82 7.42 1.74
C LEU A 53 11.73 6.86 2.84
N ASN A 54 12.49 5.81 2.51
CA ASN A 54 13.47 5.18 3.41
C ASN A 54 12.88 4.85 4.80
N LYS A 55 11.65 4.33 4.81
CA LYS A 55 10.92 4.03 6.03
C LYS A 55 11.43 2.72 6.64
N ASP A 56 11.77 2.76 7.92
CA ASP A 56 12.21 1.60 8.70
C ASP A 56 11.19 1.35 9.83
N PHE A 57 10.55 0.18 9.80
CA PHE A 57 9.63 -0.28 10.85
C PHE A 57 10.33 -1.21 11.87
N GLY A 58 11.65 -1.41 11.76
CA GLY A 58 12.41 -2.35 12.57
C GLY A 58 12.27 -3.79 12.10
N ALA A 59 12.97 -4.71 12.77
CA ALA A 59 12.92 -6.16 12.51
C ALA A 59 13.16 -6.59 11.03
N GLY A 60 13.83 -5.75 10.25
CA GLY A 60 14.11 -5.98 8.83
C GLY A 60 13.06 -5.45 7.85
N TYR A 61 11.96 -4.85 8.34
CA TYR A 61 10.93 -4.26 7.50
C TYR A 61 11.31 -2.83 7.07
N LYS A 62 11.99 -2.73 5.92
CA LYS A 62 12.41 -1.46 5.33
C LYS A 62 11.74 -1.26 3.98
N TYR A 63 11.34 -0.02 3.71
CA TYR A 63 10.68 0.37 2.48
C TYR A 63 11.32 1.64 1.94
N ASP A 64 11.88 1.58 0.73
CA ASP A 64 12.44 2.74 0.05
C ASP A 64 11.35 3.78 -0.26
N LEU A 65 10.13 3.30 -0.54
CA LEU A 65 8.93 4.09 -0.80
C LEU A 65 7.70 3.37 -0.24
N ILE A 66 6.85 4.10 0.49
CA ILE A 66 5.58 3.61 1.01
C ILE A 66 4.55 4.74 1.06
N MET A 67 3.27 4.42 0.86
CA MET A 67 2.16 5.33 1.15
C MET A 67 1.55 4.99 2.52
N GLU A 68 1.61 5.93 3.46
CA GLU A 68 1.08 5.78 4.81
C GLU A 68 -0.31 6.40 4.96
N ASP A 69 -1.14 5.78 5.80
CA ASP A 69 -2.45 6.29 6.24
C ASP A 69 -3.37 6.69 5.07
N ALA A 70 -3.42 5.83 4.06
CA ALA A 70 -4.17 6.09 2.85
C ALA A 70 -5.68 5.91 3.04
N VAL A 71 -6.46 6.74 2.37
CA VAL A 71 -7.92 6.68 2.34
C VAL A 71 -8.43 6.41 0.92
N LEU A 72 -9.59 5.76 0.82
CA LEU A 72 -10.29 5.59 -0.45
C LEU A 72 -10.74 6.94 -0.99
N LYS A 73 -10.53 7.14 -2.29
CA LYS A 73 -10.97 8.30 -3.06
C LYS A 73 -12.05 7.92 -4.07
#